data_AF-A0A0Q6W3G4-F1
#
_entry.id   AF-A0A0Q6W3G4-F1
#
_cell.length_a   1.000
_cell.length_b   1.000
_cell.length_c   1.000
_cell.angle_alpha   90.00
_cell.angle_beta   90.00
_cell.angle_gamma   90.00
#
_symmetry.space_group_name_H-M   'P 1'
#
loop_
_entity.id
_entity.type
_entity.pdbx_description
1 polymer ?
#
loop_
_entity_poly.entity_id
_entity_poly.type
_entity_poly.pdbx_seq_one_letter_code
_entity_poly.pdbx_strand_id
1 'polypeptide(L)'
;MLSEIEVIYFRSRIDDVLGEGRVSAWQRGFLLDMRQKIERYGTRTRFSEKQLATVKRLAAIKGDADLRLVVSNRVTRTPAALDIGA
;
A
#
# COMPACT_ATOMS: atom_id res chain seq x y z
N MET A 1 2.84 -9.59 5.71
CA MET A 1 3.37 -9.77 4.34
C MET A 1 2.46 -9.02 3.40
N LEU A 2 2.97 -8.52 2.27
CA LEU A 2 2.15 -7.80 1.31
C LEU A 2 1.31 -8.77 0.47
N SER A 3 0.07 -8.40 0.19
CA SER A 3 -0.72 -9.07 -0.86
C SER A 3 -0.20 -8.71 -2.25
N GLU A 4 -0.55 -9.51 -3.26
CA GLU A 4 -0.16 -9.26 -4.65
C GLU A 4 -0.65 -7.88 -5.15
N ILE A 5 -1.88 -7.51 -4.79
CA ILE A 5 -2.45 -6.19 -5.09
C ILE A 5 -1.62 -5.07 -4.45
N GLU A 6 -1.19 -5.25 -3.19
CA GLU A 6 -0.34 -4.26 -2.50
C GLU A 6 1.04 -4.15 -3.13
N VAL A 7 1.63 -5.26 -3.60
CA VAL A 7 2.92 -5.25 -4.32
C VAL A 7 2.82 -4.42 -5.59
N ILE A 8 1.79 -4.66 -6.40
CA ILE A 8 1.56 -3.94 -7.66
C ILE A 8 1.29 -2.46 -7.37
N TYR A 9 0.39 -2.18 -6.43
CA TYR A 9 0.02 -0.83 -6.03
C TYR A 9 1.23 -0.03 -5.53
N PHE A 10 1.96 -0.54 -4.53
CA PHE A 10 3.08 0.19 -3.96
C PHE A 10 4.21 0.38 -4.96
N ARG A 11 4.50 -0.62 -5.81
CA ARG A 11 5.52 -0.48 -6.86
C ARG A 11 5.18 0.68 -7.80
N SER A 12 4.00 0.64 -8.42
CA SER A 12 3.57 1.67 -9.37
C SER A 12 3.56 3.06 -8.72
N ARG A 13 3.00 3.16 -7.51
CA ARG A 13 2.82 4.45 -6.87
C ARG A 13 4.12 5.05 -6.35
N ILE A 14 5.06 4.22 -5.90
CA ILE A 14 6.40 4.68 -5.54
C ILE A 14 7.12 5.23 -6.78
N ASP A 15 7.02 4.53 -7.93
CA ASP A 15 7.62 4.98 -9.19
C ASP A 15 7.07 6.34 -9.63
N ASP A 16 5.76 6.54 -9.56
CA ASP A 16 5.11 7.82 -9.88
C ASP A 16 5.63 8.96 -8.99
N VAL A 17 5.64 8.74 -7.67
CA VAL A 17 6.03 9.77 -6.69
C VAL A 17 7.51 10.14 -6.83
N LEU A 18 8.36 9.16 -7.15
CA LEU A 18 9.78 9.41 -7.42
C LEU A 18 9.99 10.17 -8.74
N GLY A 19 9.18 9.89 -9.76
CA GLY A 19 9.21 10.56 -11.06
C GLY A 19 8.73 12.02 -11.02
N GLU A 20 7.79 12.36 -10.13
CA GLU A 20 7.28 13.73 -9.98
C GLU A 20 8.31 14.72 -9.40
N GLY A 21 9.38 14.24 -8.76
CA GLY A 21 10.50 15.07 -8.29
C GLY A 21 10.16 16.02 -7.13
N ARG A 22 8.95 15.94 -6.56
CA ARG A 22 8.45 16.83 -5.47
C ARG A 22 8.70 16.31 -4.06
N VAL A 23 9.47 15.23 -3.91
CA VAL A 23 9.78 14.61 -2.61
C VAL A 23 11.11 15.10 -2.05
N SER A 24 11.18 15.24 -0.72
CA SER A 24 12.43 15.58 -0.03
C SER A 24 13.48 14.48 -0.20
N ALA A 25 14.76 14.81 0.03
CA ALA A 25 15.86 13.84 -0.07
C ALA A 25 15.62 12.60 0.82
N TRP A 26 15.13 12.82 2.04
CA TRP A 26 14.77 11.73 2.96
C TRP A 26 13.60 10.88 2.43
N GLN A 27 12.53 11.51 1.94
CA GLN A 27 11.39 10.79 1.36
C GLN A 27 11.81 9.96 0.16
N ARG A 28 12.65 10.52 -0.72
CA ARG A 28 13.22 9.83 -1.87
C ARG A 28 13.99 8.59 -1.45
N GLY A 29 14.91 8.72 -0.49
CA GLY A 29 15.69 7.59 0.04
C GLY A 29 14.80 6.51 0.63
N PHE A 30 13.84 6.90 1.48
CA PHE A 30 12.88 5.96 2.08
C PHE A 30 12.08 5.19 1.03
N LEU A 31 11.57 5.87 -0.01
CA LEU A 31 10.77 5.25 -1.06
C LEU A 31 11.60 4.29 -1.93
N LEU A 32 12.85 4.65 -2.24
CA LEU A 32 13.77 3.76 -2.95
C LEU A 32 14.05 2.48 -2.16
N ASP A 33 14.25 2.58 -0.84
CA ASP A 33 14.46 1.41 0.03
C ASP A 33 13.23 0.49 0.02
N MET A 34 12.02 1.06 0.07
CA MET A 34 10.79 0.27 0.02
C MET A 34 10.59 -0.39 -1.34
N ARG A 35 10.86 0.34 -2.44
CA ARG A 35 10.84 -0.18 -3.81
C ARG A 35 11.77 -1.37 -3.97
N GLN A 36 13.02 -1.25 -3.51
CA GLN A 36 14.02 -2.31 -3.60
C GLN A 36 13.59 -3.57 -2.84
N LYS A 37 12.98 -3.40 -1.65
CA LYS A 37 12.42 -4.53 -0.88
C LYS A 37 11.25 -5.20 -1.60
N ILE A 38 10.41 -4.44 -2.29
CA ILE A 38 9.29 -4.97 -3.09
C ILE A 38 9.82 -5.72 -4.31
N GLU A 39 10.78 -5.16 -5.05
CA GLU A 39 11.40 -5.83 -6.20
C GLU A 39 12.10 -7.14 -5.80
N ARG A 40 12.79 -7.14 -4.65
CA ARG A 40 13.53 -8.31 -4.18
C ARG A 40 12.64 -9.43 -3.66
N TYR A 41 11.54 -9.10 -2.97
CA TYR A 41 10.77 -10.09 -2.21
C TYR A 41 9.31 -10.26 -2.63
N GLY A 42 8.75 -9.35 -3.44
CA GLY A 42 7.36 -9.41 -3.90
C GLY A 42 6.37 -9.57 -2.75
N THR A 43 5.49 -10.57 -2.81
CA THR A 43 4.51 -10.87 -1.75
C THR A 43 5.17 -11.29 -0.43
N ARG A 44 6.43 -11.72 -0.46
CA ARG A 44 7.21 -12.04 0.74
C ARG A 44 7.77 -10.81 1.45
N THR A 45 7.63 -9.62 0.89
CA THR A 45 8.02 -8.38 1.55
C THR A 45 7.30 -8.22 2.88
N ARG A 46 8.09 -7.91 3.92
CA ARG A 46 7.60 -7.58 5.26
C ARG A 46 8.10 -6.18 5.60
N PHE A 47 7.16 -5.27 5.77
CA PHE A 47 7.41 -3.96 6.35
C PHE A 47 7.03 -3.98 7.82
N SER A 48 7.75 -3.20 8.63
CA SER A 48 7.24 -2.84 9.94
C SER A 48 5.96 -2.00 9.79
N GLU A 49 5.12 -1.97 10.83
CA GLU A 49 3.90 -1.15 10.80
C GLU A 49 4.21 0.32 10.52
N LYS A 50 5.29 0.86 11.09
CA LYS A 50 5.76 2.23 10.84
C LYS A 50 6.16 2.44 9.37
N GLN A 51 6.90 1.50 8.79
CA GLN A 51 7.25 1.55 7.37
C GLN A 51 6.01 1.51 6.49
N LEU A 52 5.06 0.63 6.80
CA LEU A 52 3.81 0.49 6.05
C LEU A 52 2.95 1.75 6.12
N ALA A 53 2.81 2.37 7.31
CA ALA A 53 2.10 3.63 7.47
C ALA A 53 2.79 4.76 6.69
N THR A 54 4.11 4.81 6.72
CA THR A 54 4.90 5.84 6.03
C THR A 54 4.81 5.70 4.51
N VAL A 55 4.96 4.48 3.97
CA VAL A 55 4.85 4.26 2.51
C VAL A 55 3.44 4.54 2.03
N LYS A 56 2.39 4.16 2.78
CA LYS A 56 1.00 4.52 2.46
C LYS A 56 0.80 6.02 2.41
N ARG A 57 1.29 6.74 3.43
CA ARG A 57 1.19 8.21 3.48
C ARG A 57 1.88 8.86 2.29
N LEU A 58 3.11 8.45 1.97
CA LEU A 58 3.90 9.04 0.89
C LEU A 58 3.36 8.65 -0.49
N ALA A 59 2.89 7.42 -0.66
CA ALA A 59 2.22 6.95 -1.86
C ALA A 59 0.88 7.68 -2.08
N ALA A 60 0.15 8.04 -1.02
CA ALA A 60 -1.11 8.76 -1.11
C ALA A 60 -1.00 10.26 -1.46
N ILE A 61 0.20 10.84 -1.56
CA ILE A 61 0.42 12.30 -1.76
C ILE A 61 -0.17 12.85 -3.09
N LYS A 62 -0.76 12.01 -3.94
CA LYS A 62 -1.66 12.45 -5.03
C LYS A 62 -2.94 11.63 -4.95
N GLY A 63 -4.04 12.29 -4.61
CA GLY A 63 -5.39 11.73 -4.65
C GLY A 63 -5.67 10.69 -3.56
N ASP A 64 -6.04 11.17 -2.37
CA ASP A 64 -6.47 10.42 -1.17
C ASP A 64 -7.75 9.56 -1.35
N ALA A 65 -8.13 9.28 -2.60
CA ALA A 65 -9.35 8.55 -2.96
C ALA A 65 -9.12 7.05 -3.18
N ASP A 66 -7.94 6.64 -3.68
CA ASP A 66 -7.78 5.28 -4.22
C ASP A 66 -7.54 4.21 -3.12
N LEU A 67 -6.81 4.57 -2.06
CA LEU A 67 -6.57 3.65 -0.92
C LEU A 67 -7.81 3.43 -0.05
N ARG A 68 -8.69 4.43 0.10
CA ARG A 68 -9.95 4.28 0.83
C ARG A 68 -10.86 3.27 0.16
N LEU A 69 -10.87 3.19 -1.16
CA LEU A 69 -11.68 2.24 -1.92
C LEU A 69 -11.20 0.79 -1.71
N VAL A 70 -9.88 0.56 -1.75
CA VAL A 70 -9.29 -0.79 -1.58
C VAL A 70 -9.41 -1.29 -0.13
N VAL A 71 -9.25 -0.41 0.86
CA VAL A 71 -9.39 -0.78 2.28
C VAL A 71 -10.85 -1.04 2.64
N SER A 72 -11.79 -0.23 2.15
CA SER A 72 -13.22 -0.40 2.46
C SER A 72 -13.78 -1.71 1.87
N ASN A 73 -13.29 -2.15 0.71
CA ASN A 73 -13.71 -3.41 0.10
C ASN A 73 -13.22 -4.68 0.83
N ARG A 74 -12.25 -4.56 1.77
CA ARG A 74 -11.84 -5.69 2.63
C ARG A 74 -12.67 -5.81 3.91
N VAL A 75 -13.44 -4.79 4.27
CA VAL A 75 -14.24 -4.76 5.51
C VAL A 75 -15.68 -5.24 5.28
N THR A 76 -16.15 -5.34 4.03
CA THR A 76 -17.55 -5.70 3.70
C THR A 76 -17.79 -7.16 3.30
N ARG A 77 -16.85 -8.08 3.59
CA ARG A 77 -17.10 -9.52 3.40
C ARG A 77 -17.12 -10.29 4.72
N THR A 78 -17.97 -9.85 5.65
CA THR A 78 -18.57 -10.78 6.61
C THR A 78 -19.85 -11.29 5.96
N PRO A 79 -19.97 -12.60 5.62
CA PRO A 79 -21.28 -13.15 5.34
C PRO A 79 -22.04 -13.10 6.66
N ALA A 80 -22.95 -12.13 6.80
CA ALA A 80 -23.96 -12.21 7.85
C ALA A 80 -24.70 -13.51 7.58
N ALA A 81 -24.44 -14.47 8.46
CA ALA A 81 -24.95 -15.82 8.41
C ALA A 81 -26.47 -15.79 8.27
N LEU A 82 -26.96 -16.77 7.50
CA LEU A 82 -28.31 -17.29 7.61
C LEU A 82 -28.76 -17.30 9.08
N ASP A 83 -29.74 -16.47 9.40
CA ASP A 83 -30.61 -16.71 10.54
C ASP A 83 -31.83 -17.44 10.00
N ILE A 84 -31.73 -18.78 9.96
CA ILE A 84 -32.88 -19.67 9.82
C ILE A 84 -33.33 -20.02 11.23
N GLY A 85 -34.49 -19.51 11.63
CA GLY A 85 -35.23 -19.87 12.83
C GLY A 85 -36.29 -18.80 13.11
N ALA A 86 -37.58 -19.09 13.26
CA ALA A 86 -38.35 -20.33 13.28
C ALA A 86 -39.78 -20.01 12.83
#